data_AF-A0A2V9SAB2-F1
#
_entry.id   AF-A0A2V9SAB2-F1
#
_cell.length_a   1.000
_cell.length_b   1.000
_cell.length_c   1.000
_cell.angle_alpha   90.00
_cell.angle_beta   90.00
_cell.angle_gamma   90.00
#
_symmetry.space_group_name_H-M   'P 1'
#
loop_
_entity.id
_entity.type
_entity.pdbx_description
1 polymer ?
#
loop_
_entity_poly.entity_id
_entity_poly.type
_entity_poly.pdbx_seq_one_letter_code
_entity_poly.pdbx_strand_id
1 'polypeptide(L)'
;MQQLQRAITKNGFTTRQSIVTVSGTVLLEQDKLKLRVSGTSEIYELLPATAQAQNPDARQMNGKTVTVEGVIPETSKGETPDKIQFNGIHE
;
A
#
# COMPACT_ATOMS: atom_id res chain seq x y z
N MET A 1 -32.34 -11.01 30.39
CA MET A 1 -31.18 -10.12 30.17
C MET A 1 -30.04 -10.83 29.42
N GLN A 2 -30.15 -11.05 28.10
CA GLN A 2 -29.01 -11.57 27.28
C GLN A 2 -29.11 -11.15 25.80
N GLN A 3 -29.35 -9.86 25.50
CA GLN A 3 -29.51 -9.39 24.11
C GLN A 3 -28.54 -8.27 23.70
N LEU A 4 -27.34 -8.19 24.28
CA LEU A 4 -26.38 -7.12 23.94
C LEU A 4 -24.94 -7.57 23.68
N GLN A 5 -24.72 -8.83 23.28
CA GLN A 5 -23.35 -9.31 22.96
C GLN A 5 -23.17 -9.85 21.54
N ARG A 6 -24.17 -9.74 20.65
CA ARG A 6 -24.10 -10.31 19.29
C ARG A 6 -24.17 -9.31 18.14
N ALA A 7 -24.13 -8.00 18.41
CA ALA A 7 -24.20 -7.00 17.36
C ALA A 7 -22.82 -6.53 16.83
N ILE A 8 -21.73 -6.83 17.53
CA ILE A 8 -20.38 -6.39 17.13
C ILE A 8 -19.60 -7.56 16.53
N THR A 9 -20.21 -8.24 15.57
CA THR A 9 -19.52 -9.21 14.69
C THR A 9 -20.04 -9.07 13.26
N LYS A 10 -20.32 -7.82 12.86
CA LYS A 10 -20.77 -7.46 11.52
C LYS A 10 -19.95 -6.28 11.01
N ASN A 11 -18.69 -6.57 10.72
CA ASN A 11 -17.90 -5.89 9.70
C ASN A 11 -16.75 -6.85 9.38
N GLY A 12 -17.12 -8.03 8.87
CA GLY A 12 -16.19 -8.99 8.28
C GLY A 12 -15.58 -8.46 6.98
N PHE A 13 -15.06 -7.24 7.00
CA PHE A 13 -14.05 -6.78 6.07
C PHE A 13 -12.73 -7.34 6.57
N THR A 14 -12.56 -8.65 6.41
CA THR A 14 -11.22 -9.19 6.18
C THR A 14 -10.68 -8.37 5.01
N THR A 15 -9.61 -7.61 5.19
CA THR A 15 -9.01 -6.77 4.15
C THR A 15 -8.41 -7.69 3.10
N ARG A 16 -9.28 -8.32 2.29
CA ARG A 16 -8.87 -9.14 1.15
C ARG A 16 -7.93 -8.27 0.34
N GLN A 17 -6.80 -8.85 -0.06
CA GLN A 17 -5.82 -8.24 -0.94
C GLN A 17 -6.49 -7.27 -1.92
N SER A 18 -6.15 -5.99 -1.82
CA SER A 18 -6.84 -4.94 -2.58
C SER A 18 -5.96 -4.49 -3.72
N ILE A 19 -6.43 -4.64 -4.95
CA ILE A 19 -5.77 -4.09 -6.13
C ILE A 19 -5.94 -2.58 -6.09
N VAL A 20 -4.84 -1.86 -6.23
CA VAL A 20 -4.80 -0.40 -6.14
C VAL A 20 -4.04 0.22 -7.30
N THR A 21 -4.55 1.36 -7.76
CA THR A 21 -3.83 2.32 -8.60
C THR A 21 -3.81 3.63 -7.84
N VAL A 22 -2.63 4.08 -7.43
CA VAL A 22 -2.48 5.24 -6.54
C VAL A 22 -1.41 6.19 -7.06
N SER A 23 -1.73 7.48 -7.06
CA SER A 23 -0.76 8.52 -7.41
C SER A 23 -0.14 9.12 -6.14
N GLY A 24 1.18 9.32 -6.18
CA GLY A 24 1.90 9.85 -5.02
C GLY A 24 3.34 10.24 -5.36
N THR A 25 4.02 10.83 -4.40
CA THR A 25 5.44 11.17 -4.52
C THR A 25 6.30 10.02 -4.03
N VAL A 26 7.25 9.58 -4.86
CA VAL A 26 8.25 8.58 -4.45
C VAL A 26 9.22 9.22 -3.47
N LEU A 27 9.49 8.53 -2.37
CA LEU A 27 10.49 8.91 -1.38
C LEU A 27 11.49 7.76 -1.24
N LEU A 28 12.78 8.06 -1.30
CA LEU A 28 13.84 7.12 -0.99
C LEU A 28 14.41 7.44 0.39
N GLU A 29 14.08 6.64 1.39
CA GLU A 29 14.51 6.83 2.79
C GLU A 29 15.16 5.56 3.31
N GLN A 30 16.37 5.66 3.88
CA GLN A 30 17.09 4.52 4.46
C GLN A 30 17.19 3.31 3.49
N ASP A 31 17.44 3.62 2.21
CA ASP A 31 17.52 2.64 1.11
C ASP A 31 16.19 1.91 0.78
N LYS A 32 15.08 2.34 1.40
CA LYS A 32 13.72 1.85 1.12
C LYS A 32 12.96 2.81 0.22
N LEU A 33 12.28 2.22 -0.76
CA LEU A 33 11.35 2.94 -1.61
C LEU A 33 10.02 3.12 -0.87
N LYS A 34 9.51 4.34 -0.82
CA LYS A 34 8.23 4.67 -0.19
C LYS A 34 7.40 5.53 -1.14
N LEU A 35 6.09 5.52 -0.95
CA LEU A 35 5.14 6.37 -1.66
C LEU A 35 4.38 7.21 -0.64
N ARG A 36 4.48 8.53 -0.76
CA ARG A 36 3.56 9.46 -0.08
C ARG A 36 2.37 9.67 -0.99
N VAL A 37 1.19 9.24 -0.56
CA VAL A 37 -0.03 9.33 -1.37
C VAL A 37 -0.46 10.77 -1.51
N SER A 38 -0.79 11.19 -2.74
CA SER A 38 -1.25 12.55 -3.01
C SER A 38 -2.60 12.81 -2.33
N GLY A 39 -2.70 13.91 -1.58
CA GLY A 39 -3.94 14.30 -0.91
C GLY A 39 -4.16 13.64 0.46
N THR A 40 -3.27 12.75 0.91
CA THR A 40 -3.29 12.20 2.27
C THR A 40 -1.93 12.36 2.96
N SER A 41 -1.87 12.10 4.26
CA SER A 41 -0.62 12.03 5.02
C SER A 41 -0.05 10.61 5.06
N GLU A 42 -0.61 9.68 4.27
CA GLU A 42 -0.24 8.27 4.31
C GLU A 42 1.05 8.03 3.52
N ILE A 43 1.88 7.16 4.08
CA ILE A 43 3.14 6.73 3.48
C ILE A 43 3.16 5.21 3.48
N TYR A 44 3.36 4.63 2.30
CA TYR A 44 3.47 3.18 2.12
C TYR A 44 4.90 2.82 1.70
N GLU A 45 5.44 1.73 2.22
CA GLU A 45 6.64 1.10 1.69
C GLU A 45 6.29 0.39 0.37
N LEU A 46 7.05 0.69 -0.68
CA LEU A 46 6.88 0.09 -2.00
C LEU A 46 7.79 -1.14 -2.10
N LEU A 47 7.17 -2.30 -2.31
CA LEU A 47 7.85 -3.57 -2.50
C LEU A 47 7.51 -4.11 -3.89
N PRO A 48 8.47 -4.64 -4.65
CA PRO A 48 8.16 -5.27 -5.93
C PRO A 48 7.35 -6.55 -5.68
N ALA A 49 6.24 -6.73 -6.40
CA ALA A 49 5.39 -7.92 -6.27
C ALA A 49 6.08 -9.21 -6.78
N THR A 50 7.00 -9.06 -7.72
CA THR A 50 7.82 -10.14 -8.29
C THR A 50 9.25 -9.67 -8.52
N ALA A 51 10.20 -10.59 -8.71
CA ALA A 51 11.58 -10.22 -9.07
C ALA A 51 11.65 -9.44 -10.39
N GLN A 52 10.73 -9.72 -11.32
CA GLN A 52 10.60 -9.03 -12.61
C GLN A 52 9.97 -7.64 -12.47
N ALA A 53 9.14 -7.42 -11.45
CA ALA A 53 8.60 -6.11 -11.10
C ALA A 53 9.64 -5.20 -10.42
N GLN A 54 10.88 -5.67 -10.21
CA GLN A 54 11.96 -4.77 -9.84
C GLN A 54 12.19 -3.77 -10.97
N ASN A 55 11.71 -2.55 -10.78
CA ASN A 55 11.98 -1.45 -11.67
C ASN A 55 13.27 -0.76 -11.19
N PRO A 56 14.42 -0.95 -11.88
CA PRO A 56 15.68 -0.31 -11.49
C PRO A 56 15.60 1.23 -11.51
N ASP A 57 14.65 1.79 -12.28
CA ASP A 57 14.43 3.22 -12.39
C ASP A 57 13.55 3.77 -11.25
N ALA A 58 12.87 2.91 -10.48
CA ALA A 58 12.02 3.36 -9.37
C ALA A 58 12.81 4.17 -8.32
N ARG A 59 14.09 3.85 -8.11
CA ARG A 59 14.98 4.65 -7.25
C ARG A 59 15.32 6.01 -7.85
N GLN A 60 15.40 6.11 -9.18
CA GLN A 60 15.65 7.36 -9.89
C GLN A 60 14.44 8.28 -9.88
N MET A 61 13.26 7.77 -9.53
CA MET A 61 12.02 8.53 -9.40
C MET A 61 11.90 9.25 -8.05
N ASN A 62 12.92 9.21 -7.18
CA ASN A 62 12.88 9.92 -5.89
C ASN A 62 12.51 11.41 -6.05
N GLY A 63 11.50 11.86 -5.30
CA GLY A 63 10.95 13.21 -5.36
C GLY A 63 9.97 13.46 -6.51
N LYS A 64 9.79 12.49 -7.42
CA LYS A 64 8.84 12.60 -8.53
C LYS A 64 7.46 12.12 -8.12
N THR A 65 6.45 12.70 -8.75
CA THR A 65 5.08 12.19 -8.67
C THR A 65 4.94 11.06 -9.68
N VAL A 66 4.39 9.93 -9.23
CA VAL A 66 4.20 8.73 -10.03
C VAL A 66 2.82 8.14 -9.75
N THR A 67 2.36 7.29 -10.66
CA THR A 67 1.24 6.38 -10.44
C THR A 67 1.78 4.97 -10.24
N VAL A 68 1.37 4.34 -9.14
CA VAL A 68 1.76 2.98 -8.76
C VAL A 68 0.55 2.05 -8.93
N GLU A 69 0.77 0.94 -9.63
CA GLU A 69 -0.20 -0.14 -9.77
C GLU A 69 0.27 -1.34 -8.95
N GLY A 70 -0.60 -1.88 -8.09
CA GLY A 70 -0.18 -2.93 -7.17
C GLY A 70 -1.30 -3.49 -6.30
N VAL A 71 -0.87 -4.13 -5.22
CA VAL A 71 -1.74 -4.77 -4.23
C VAL A 71 -1.34 -4.30 -2.84
N ILE A 72 -2.33 -3.89 -2.05
CA ILE A 72 -2.17 -3.77 -0.60
C ILE A 72 -2.45 -5.16 0.00
N PRO A 73 -1.45 -5.81 0.62
CA PRO A 73 -1.63 -7.14 1.19
C PRO A 73 -2.56 -7.09 2.41
N GLU A 74 -3.22 -8.22 2.67
CA GLU A 74 -4.01 -8.40 3.88
C GLU A 74 -3.10 -8.35 5.12
N THR A 75 -3.46 -7.53 6.09
CA THR A 75 -2.82 -7.46 7.41
C THR A 75 -3.69 -8.15 8.46
N SER A 76 -3.09 -8.56 9.58
CA SER A 76 -3.86 -9.16 10.66
C SER A 76 -4.88 -8.15 11.20
N LYS A 77 -5.99 -8.66 11.74
CA LYS A 77 -7.06 -7.82 12.27
C LYS A 77 -6.53 -6.83 13.31
N GLY A 78 -6.63 -5.53 13.01
CA GLY A 78 -6.18 -4.43 13.88
C GLY A 78 -4.86 -3.79 13.44
N GLU A 79 -4.18 -4.34 12.44
CA GLU A 79 -2.98 -3.74 11.84
C GLU A 79 -3.35 -2.89 10.62
N THR A 80 -2.77 -1.70 10.51
CA THR A 80 -2.93 -0.85 9.32
C THR A 80 -1.95 -1.31 8.25
N PRO A 81 -2.38 -1.53 7.00
CA PRO A 81 -1.45 -1.83 5.93
C PRO A 81 -0.46 -0.68 5.74
N ASP A 82 0.81 -1.01 5.69
CA ASP A 82 1.94 -0.07 5.56
C ASP A 82 2.73 -0.31 4.26
N LYS A 83 2.30 -1.26 3.43
CA LYS A 83 3.04 -1.73 2.24
C LYS A 83 2.14 -1.81 1.02
N ILE A 84 2.72 -1.52 -0.15
CA ILE A 84 2.15 -1.80 -1.46
C ILE A 84 3.11 -2.70 -2.21
N GLN A 85 2.61 -3.86 -2.65
CA GLN A 85 3.30 -4.73 -3.59
C GLN A 85 3.01 -4.25 -5.01
N PHE A 86 3.94 -3.55 -5.64
CA PHE A 86 3.72 -2.96 -6.96
C PHE A 86 4.08 -3.93 -8.10
N ASN A 87 3.28 -3.87 -9.15
CA ASN A 87 3.52 -4.52 -10.44
C ASN A 87 4.15 -3.56 -11.44
N GLY A 88 3.89 -2.26 -11.31
CA GLY A 88 4.39 -1.20 -12.19
C GLY A 88 4.39 0.17 -11.52
N ILE A 89 5.29 1.04 -11.97
CA ILE A 89 5.39 2.45 -11.56
C ILE A 89 5.59 3.29 -12.83
N HIS A 90 4.76 4.32 -12.98
CA HIS A 90 4.72 5.21 -14.14
C HIS A 90 4.79 6.67 -13.69
N GLU A 91 5.49 7.53 -14.42
CA GLU A 91 5.53 8.99 -14.16
C GLU A 91 4.28 9.69 -14.70
#